data_AF-K1MR29-F1
#
_entry.id   AF-K1MR29-F1
#
_cell.length_a   1.000
_cell.length_b   1.000
_cell.length_c   1.000
_cell.angle_alpha   90.00
_cell.angle_beta   90.00
_cell.angle_gamma   90.00
#
_symmetry.space_group_name_H-M   'P 1'
#
loop_
_entity.id
_entity.type
_entity.pdbx_description
1 polymer ?
#
loop_
_entity_poly.entity_id
_entity_poly.type
_entity_poly.pdbx_seq_one_letter_code
_entity_poly.pdbx_strand_id
1 'polypeptide(L)'
;MDKFKDTIITDAGRKLLINVGAGNGEIAYTRAVLAGQDVSSMADEDIRKLATLENQKMEVNVIVTPPQDNTITVSASFGNKDLTDDLTFSSVGWYAKNNNDNKEILLGVSPSNGEQTLAAGSPDHRSTASIDIDLAMAISNAAKVDLTVNEIGVAHMSDVNAAILKLKAEYDPKIEQAGKVKGAKINDGAVVEPDDDGILDLIVDSDRIKDFPADLKDLNDLPSGTYRTSQSAASFVNYPKMQDGTTPFNIPIVWKNALIKVVKDANAGYQLIVSSQQKYAIRYFSNNHWGYWFQLPTLSNNDIIKLIDSKVDGLNIGNYATKTDLTSVSNSAVKKVNGLTPDGSGNVNVTSTVARGFDANANATTKMTEENLHGGNQILMDQNAGQDIVNWAKGQFNTLNGNINKLNAKTEIPGVANANDLVGDASSISTYKLSNSGNLNVPDFYPDKRGTLININYDGNAKTQIWIPVGNSGGDSIALRYWEGNNYPKWKKLATVQDTTNLQNQINDLKKSNADLIGTVNWLKDNAAIARRFPASQEAQAQQWENDHPNYFALIEKIDRKKVKAC
;
A
#
# COMPACT_ATOMS: atom_id res chain seq x y z
N MET A 1 -25.82 3.52 -3.39
CA MET A 1 -26.45 4.38 -4.42
C MET A 1 -25.43 4.51 -5.53
N ASP A 2 -25.76 4.03 -6.72
CA ASP A 2 -24.88 4.09 -7.88
C ASP A 2 -24.58 5.56 -8.21
N LYS A 3 -23.32 5.96 -8.09
CA LYS A 3 -22.86 7.33 -8.40
C LYS A 3 -22.91 7.62 -9.91
N PHE A 4 -23.11 6.59 -10.75
CA PHE A 4 -23.12 6.68 -12.22
C PHE A 4 -24.26 5.87 -12.84
N LYS A 5 -24.71 6.31 -14.02
CA LYS A 5 -25.64 5.59 -14.90
C LYS A 5 -24.87 4.61 -15.80
N ASP A 6 -25.62 3.74 -16.49
CA ASP A 6 -25.06 2.80 -17.47
C ASP A 6 -24.18 3.52 -18.52
N THR A 7 -23.07 2.87 -18.89
CA THR A 7 -22.15 3.42 -19.88
C THR A 7 -22.72 3.28 -21.28
N ILE A 8 -22.75 4.38 -22.01
CA ILE A 8 -23.25 4.44 -23.38
C ILE A 8 -22.06 4.42 -24.33
N ILE A 9 -21.95 3.33 -25.11
CA ILE A 9 -20.93 3.19 -26.16
C ILE A 9 -21.27 4.11 -27.34
N THR A 10 -20.29 4.91 -27.76
CA THR A 10 -20.44 5.85 -28.88
C THR A 10 -20.49 5.12 -30.23
N ASP A 11 -20.92 5.81 -31.28
CA ASP A 11 -20.93 5.26 -32.63
C ASP A 11 -19.51 4.98 -33.14
N ALA A 12 -18.52 5.80 -32.73
CA ALA A 12 -17.11 5.57 -33.01
C ALA A 12 -16.59 4.33 -32.26
N GLY A 13 -16.94 4.19 -30.98
CA GLY A 13 -16.61 3.03 -30.15
C GLY A 13 -17.19 1.74 -30.68
N ARG A 14 -18.47 1.76 -31.10
CA ARG A 14 -19.13 0.61 -31.74
C ARG A 14 -18.42 0.21 -33.02
N LYS A 15 -18.05 1.16 -33.89
CA LYS A 15 -17.30 0.89 -35.12
C LYS A 15 -15.93 0.26 -34.83
N LEU A 16 -15.21 0.75 -33.81
CA LEU A 16 -13.94 0.17 -33.37
C LEU A 16 -14.11 -1.30 -32.94
N LEU A 17 -15.10 -1.58 -32.08
CA LEU A 17 -15.37 -2.93 -31.58
C LEU A 17 -15.76 -3.90 -32.71
N ILE A 18 -16.54 -3.45 -33.70
CA ILE A 18 -16.89 -4.25 -34.89
C ILE A 18 -15.64 -4.55 -35.74
N ASN A 19 -14.77 -3.56 -35.96
CA ASN A 19 -13.54 -3.75 -36.73
C ASN A 19 -12.59 -4.77 -36.07
N VAL A 20 -12.40 -4.67 -34.76
CA VAL A 20 -11.58 -5.62 -34.00
C VAL A 20 -12.23 -7.01 -33.98
N GLY A 21 -13.56 -7.09 -33.81
CA GLY A 21 -14.31 -8.35 -33.87
C GLY A 21 -14.25 -9.04 -35.24
N ALA A 22 -14.01 -8.29 -36.32
CA ALA A 22 -13.78 -8.82 -37.67
C ALA A 22 -12.32 -9.26 -37.91
N GLY A 23 -11.45 -9.21 -36.90
CA GLY A 23 -10.04 -9.60 -36.99
C GLY A 23 -9.10 -8.51 -37.51
N ASN A 24 -9.57 -7.26 -37.65
CA ASN A 24 -8.77 -6.16 -38.20
C ASN A 24 -8.00 -5.40 -37.10
N GLY A 25 -7.10 -6.09 -36.41
CA GLY A 25 -6.24 -5.52 -35.36
C GLY A 25 -6.74 -5.80 -33.95
N GLU A 26 -6.08 -5.16 -32.97
CA GLU A 26 -6.34 -5.34 -31.54
C GLU A 26 -6.78 -4.01 -30.91
N ILE A 27 -7.68 -4.10 -29.93
CA ILE A 27 -8.09 -2.94 -29.13
C ILE A 27 -7.07 -2.68 -28.02
N ALA A 28 -6.61 -1.43 -27.92
CA ALA A 28 -5.84 -0.95 -26.79
C ALA A 28 -6.63 0.14 -26.08
N TYR A 29 -7.01 -0.11 -24.82
CA TYR A 29 -7.59 0.89 -23.93
C TYR A 29 -6.47 1.84 -23.48
N THR A 30 -6.70 3.14 -23.61
CA THR A 30 -5.62 4.12 -23.46
C THR A 30 -5.74 4.89 -22.16
N ARG A 31 -6.90 5.50 -21.90
CA ARG A 31 -7.12 6.41 -20.77
C ARG A 31 -8.60 6.59 -20.43
N ALA A 32 -8.85 7.08 -19.23
CA ALA A 32 -10.16 7.54 -18.78
C ALA A 32 -10.08 9.00 -18.30
N VAL A 33 -11.18 9.74 -18.45
CA VAL A 33 -11.24 11.18 -18.18
C VAL A 33 -12.47 11.53 -17.36
N LEU A 34 -12.30 12.30 -16.28
CA LEU A 34 -13.38 13.03 -15.62
C LEU A 34 -13.67 14.32 -16.39
N ALA A 35 -14.93 14.55 -16.75
CA ALA A 35 -15.37 15.74 -17.47
C ALA A 35 -16.51 16.45 -16.74
N GLY A 36 -16.49 17.79 -16.77
CA GLY A 36 -17.57 18.62 -16.22
C GLY A 36 -18.79 18.72 -17.15
N GLN A 37 -18.72 18.17 -18.36
CA GLN A 37 -19.88 18.12 -19.26
C GLN A 37 -20.96 17.21 -18.65
N ASP A 38 -22.11 17.81 -18.35
CA ASP A 38 -23.29 17.06 -17.91
C ASP A 38 -23.99 16.44 -19.12
N VAL A 39 -23.98 15.11 -19.16
CA VAL A 39 -24.68 14.30 -20.17
C VAL A 39 -25.83 13.51 -19.55
N SER A 40 -26.10 13.68 -18.26
CA SER A 40 -27.07 12.88 -17.50
C SER A 40 -28.51 13.11 -17.96
N SER A 41 -28.80 14.27 -18.56
CA SER A 41 -30.10 14.63 -19.14
C SER A 41 -30.16 14.54 -20.67
N MET A 42 -29.06 14.16 -21.33
CA MET A 42 -29.04 13.97 -22.78
C MET A 42 -29.74 12.66 -23.16
N ALA A 43 -30.34 12.62 -24.35
CA ALA A 43 -30.83 11.36 -24.90
C ALA A 43 -29.63 10.46 -25.27
N ASP A 44 -29.76 9.15 -25.05
CA ASP A 44 -28.71 8.17 -25.38
C ASP A 44 -28.20 8.30 -26.82
N GLU A 45 -29.09 8.63 -27.75
CA GLU A 45 -28.78 8.83 -29.17
C GLU A 45 -27.85 10.01 -29.42
N ASP A 46 -27.92 11.05 -28.59
CA ASP A 46 -27.04 12.21 -28.69
C ASP A 46 -25.71 11.95 -27.99
N ILE A 47 -25.71 11.21 -26.88
CA ILE A 47 -24.49 10.72 -26.23
C ILE A 47 -23.70 9.80 -27.19
N ARG A 48 -24.39 8.96 -27.97
CA ARG A 48 -23.75 8.07 -28.97
C ARG A 48 -22.98 8.84 -30.06
N LYS A 49 -23.42 10.04 -30.40
CA LYS A 49 -22.78 10.88 -31.44
C LYS A 49 -21.57 11.65 -30.95
N LEU A 50 -21.29 11.66 -29.64
CA LEU A 50 -20.15 12.37 -29.07
C LEU A 50 -18.83 11.78 -29.59
N ALA A 51 -17.97 12.65 -30.11
CA ALA A 51 -16.61 12.31 -30.50
C ALA A 51 -15.58 12.60 -29.40
N THR A 52 -15.92 13.51 -28.48
CA THR A 52 -15.13 13.88 -27.30
C THR A 52 -16.07 14.37 -26.20
N LEU A 53 -15.59 14.36 -24.95
CA LEU A 53 -16.19 15.13 -23.86
C LEU A 53 -15.52 16.51 -23.77
N GLU A 54 -16.33 17.53 -23.56
CA GLU A 54 -15.88 18.90 -23.27
C GLU A 54 -15.52 19.06 -21.79
N ASN A 55 -14.77 20.11 -21.45
CA ASN A 55 -14.41 20.45 -20.07
C ASN A 55 -13.77 19.27 -19.29
N GLN A 56 -12.79 18.62 -19.91
CA GLN A 56 -12.00 17.55 -19.29
C GLN A 56 -11.19 18.11 -18.12
N LYS A 57 -11.35 17.51 -16.94
CA LYS A 57 -10.80 17.99 -15.68
C LYS A 57 -9.61 17.17 -15.18
N MET A 58 -9.66 15.86 -15.36
CA MET A 58 -8.62 14.93 -14.91
C MET A 58 -8.55 13.72 -15.83
N GLU A 59 -7.33 13.29 -16.15
CA GLU A 59 -7.03 12.16 -17.01
C GLU A 59 -6.14 11.16 -16.28
N VAL A 60 -6.43 9.87 -16.44
CA VAL A 60 -5.65 8.78 -15.87
C VAL A 60 -5.48 7.63 -16.86
N ASN A 61 -4.39 6.89 -16.73
CA ASN A 61 -4.21 5.63 -17.44
C ASN A 61 -5.17 4.57 -16.90
N VAL A 62 -5.55 3.63 -17.77
CA VAL A 62 -6.45 2.52 -17.42
C VAL A 62 -5.69 1.21 -17.23
N ILE A 63 -6.24 0.33 -16.41
CA ILE A 63 -5.74 -1.04 -16.20
C ILE A 63 -6.80 -2.00 -16.75
N VAL A 64 -6.35 -3.00 -17.52
CA VAL A 64 -7.25 -4.00 -18.12
C VAL A 64 -6.99 -5.35 -17.47
N THR A 65 -8.03 -5.99 -16.95
CA THR A 65 -7.92 -7.35 -16.41
C THR A 65 -7.86 -8.39 -17.53
N PRO A 66 -7.13 -9.51 -17.32
CA PRO A 66 -7.21 -10.66 -18.22
C PRO A 66 -8.67 -11.14 -18.30
N PRO A 67 -9.16 -11.52 -19.50
CA PRO A 67 -10.54 -11.93 -19.68
C PRO A 67 -10.90 -13.14 -18.81
N GLN A 68 -11.97 -13.00 -18.03
CA GLN A 68 -12.63 -14.09 -17.30
C GLN A 68 -14.09 -14.17 -17.76
N ASP A 69 -14.57 -15.39 -18.07
CA ASP A 69 -15.96 -15.64 -18.45
C ASP A 69 -16.50 -14.73 -19.57
N ASN A 70 -15.69 -14.49 -20.61
CA ASN A 70 -16.04 -13.63 -21.75
C ASN A 70 -16.28 -12.15 -21.36
N THR A 71 -15.78 -11.71 -20.21
CA THR A 71 -15.83 -10.32 -19.77
C THR A 71 -14.42 -9.78 -19.55
N ILE A 72 -14.21 -8.52 -19.92
CA ILE A 72 -13.01 -7.76 -19.59
C ILE A 72 -13.42 -6.60 -18.69
N THR A 73 -12.58 -6.26 -17.70
CA THR A 73 -12.80 -5.08 -16.86
C THR A 73 -11.71 -4.06 -17.15
N VAL A 74 -12.12 -2.83 -17.43
CA VAL A 74 -11.24 -1.68 -17.62
C VAL A 74 -11.40 -0.77 -16.41
N SER A 75 -10.35 -0.67 -15.60
CA SER A 75 -10.36 0.08 -14.35
C SER A 75 -9.63 1.41 -14.50
N ALA A 76 -10.19 2.47 -13.92
CA ALA A 76 -9.59 3.79 -13.82
C ALA A 76 -9.59 4.25 -12.35
N SER A 77 -8.48 4.83 -11.90
CA SER A 77 -8.35 5.37 -10.54
C SER A 77 -7.96 6.84 -10.58
N PHE A 78 -8.87 7.70 -10.11
CA PHE A 78 -8.70 9.15 -10.08
C PHE A 78 -8.32 9.59 -8.66
N GLY A 79 -7.05 9.91 -8.43
CA GLY A 79 -6.54 10.33 -7.13
C GLY A 79 -6.47 11.86 -6.97
N ASN A 80 -6.60 12.35 -5.74
CA ASN A 80 -6.57 13.78 -5.44
C ASN A 80 -5.21 14.34 -4.97
N LYS A 81 -4.10 13.56 -5.00
CA LYS A 81 -2.79 13.95 -4.43
C LYS A 81 -2.27 15.34 -4.84
N ASP A 82 -2.53 15.78 -6.07
CA ASP A 82 -2.05 17.06 -6.62
C ASP A 82 -3.18 18.07 -6.80
N LEU A 83 -4.37 17.78 -6.30
CA LEU A 83 -5.55 18.60 -6.48
C LEU A 83 -5.58 19.71 -5.42
N THR A 84 -5.41 20.96 -5.80
CA THR A 84 -5.38 22.09 -4.84
C THR A 84 -6.76 22.59 -4.45
N ASP A 85 -7.74 22.38 -5.33
CA ASP A 85 -9.13 22.83 -5.18
C ASP A 85 -10.06 21.67 -5.52
N ASP A 86 -11.27 21.68 -4.95
CA ASP A 86 -12.28 20.65 -5.24
C ASP A 86 -12.58 20.58 -6.75
N LEU A 87 -12.55 19.37 -7.32
CA LEU A 87 -12.83 19.12 -8.73
C LEU A 87 -14.24 18.58 -8.89
N THR A 88 -15.11 19.36 -9.51
CA THR A 88 -16.46 18.92 -9.88
C THR A 88 -16.48 18.31 -11.28
N PHE A 89 -17.25 17.23 -11.43
CA PHE A 89 -17.41 16.50 -12.69
C PHE A 89 -18.80 15.87 -12.81
N SER A 90 -19.25 15.63 -14.04
CA SER A 90 -20.59 15.12 -14.34
C SER A 90 -20.60 13.94 -15.32
N SER A 91 -19.43 13.52 -15.81
CA SER A 91 -19.30 12.35 -16.69
C SER A 91 -17.89 11.78 -16.70
N VAL A 92 -17.79 10.51 -17.11
CA VAL A 92 -16.52 9.81 -17.37
C VAL A 92 -16.44 9.42 -18.84
N GLY A 93 -15.35 9.78 -19.50
CA GLY A 93 -15.06 9.36 -20.87
C GLY A 93 -14.02 8.25 -20.90
N TRP A 94 -14.30 7.19 -21.64
CA TRP A 94 -13.40 6.05 -21.84
C TRP A 94 -12.81 6.09 -23.24
N TYR A 95 -11.49 5.99 -23.37
CA TYR A 95 -10.79 6.09 -24.64
C TYR A 95 -10.07 4.79 -24.99
N ALA A 96 -10.05 4.48 -26.29
CA ALA A 96 -9.37 3.32 -26.85
C ALA A 96 -8.89 3.61 -28.28
N LYS A 97 -7.97 2.79 -28.77
CA LYS A 97 -7.47 2.82 -30.15
C LYS A 97 -7.37 1.43 -30.75
N ASN A 98 -7.31 1.36 -32.07
CA ASN A 98 -6.84 0.17 -32.78
C ASN A 98 -5.31 0.25 -32.91
N ASN A 99 -4.60 -0.81 -32.58
CA ASN A 99 -3.14 -0.85 -32.73
C ASN A 99 -2.68 -0.68 -34.20
N ASN A 100 -3.54 -0.97 -35.17
CA ASN A 100 -3.21 -0.85 -36.59
C ASN A 100 -3.26 0.58 -37.13
N ASP A 101 -4.19 1.42 -36.67
CA ASP A 101 -4.34 2.81 -37.16
C ASP A 101 -3.91 3.89 -36.15
N ASN A 102 -3.61 3.47 -34.90
CA ASN A 102 -3.21 4.32 -33.77
C ASN A 102 -4.13 5.52 -33.50
N LYS A 103 -5.36 5.51 -34.01
CA LYS A 103 -6.31 6.60 -33.82
C LYS A 103 -7.11 6.38 -32.55
N GLU A 104 -6.83 7.20 -31.53
CA GLU A 104 -7.62 7.20 -30.29
C GLU A 104 -9.01 7.79 -30.52
N ILE A 105 -10.04 7.14 -29.98
CA ILE A 105 -11.44 7.55 -30.05
C ILE A 105 -12.10 7.43 -28.68
N LEU A 106 -13.14 8.24 -28.45
CA LEU A 106 -14.03 8.10 -27.31
C LEU A 106 -14.86 6.83 -27.48
N LEU A 107 -14.55 5.78 -26.74
CA LEU A 107 -15.20 4.47 -26.79
C LEU A 107 -16.60 4.53 -26.16
N GLY A 108 -16.74 5.17 -25.00
CA GLY A 108 -17.99 5.23 -24.27
C GLY A 108 -17.99 6.34 -23.22
N VAL A 109 -19.20 6.68 -22.76
CA VAL A 109 -19.43 7.72 -21.75
C VAL A 109 -20.27 7.14 -20.62
N SER A 110 -19.81 7.31 -19.38
CA SER A 110 -20.56 6.98 -18.16
C SER A 110 -21.11 8.28 -17.55
N PRO A 111 -22.42 8.57 -17.67
CA PRO A 111 -23.01 9.73 -17.02
C PRO A 111 -22.98 9.58 -15.50
N SER A 112 -22.69 10.63 -14.75
CA SER A 112 -22.88 10.60 -13.30
C SER A 112 -24.35 10.77 -12.91
N ASN A 113 -24.70 10.38 -11.68
CA ASN A 113 -26.01 10.65 -11.09
C ASN A 113 -26.00 12.04 -10.43
N GLY A 114 -26.04 13.10 -11.26
CA GLY A 114 -25.82 14.48 -10.84
C GLY A 114 -24.34 14.84 -10.69
N GLU A 115 -24.04 16.13 -10.48
CA GLU A 115 -22.66 16.61 -10.29
C GLU A 115 -22.00 15.93 -9.10
N GLN A 116 -20.77 15.44 -9.31
CA GLN A 116 -19.94 14.77 -8.31
C GLN A 116 -18.72 15.65 -7.99
N THR A 117 -18.14 15.46 -6.81
CA THR A 117 -16.97 16.21 -6.35
C THR A 117 -15.86 15.27 -5.90
N LEU A 118 -14.66 15.47 -6.44
CA LEU A 118 -13.41 14.94 -5.89
C LEU A 118 -12.78 16.05 -5.05
N ALA A 119 -12.74 15.86 -3.73
CA ALA A 119 -12.21 16.87 -2.81
C ALA A 119 -10.71 17.13 -3.02
N ALA A 120 -10.27 18.35 -2.75
CA ALA A 120 -8.86 18.73 -2.79
C ALA A 120 -7.99 17.76 -1.96
N GLY A 121 -6.77 17.52 -2.46
CA GLY A 121 -5.76 16.72 -1.78
C GLY A 121 -5.26 17.39 -0.51
N SER A 122 -4.61 16.61 0.36
CA SER A 122 -3.94 17.19 1.53
C SER A 122 -2.79 18.11 1.11
N PRO A 123 -2.52 19.22 1.83
CA PRO A 123 -1.43 20.15 1.55
C PRO A 123 -0.01 19.53 1.51
N ASP A 124 0.15 18.30 1.98
CA ASP A 124 1.41 17.53 1.93
C ASP A 124 1.53 16.60 0.70
N HIS A 125 0.69 16.81 -0.31
CA HIS A 125 0.66 16.06 -1.58
C HIS A 125 0.40 14.55 -1.43
N ARG A 126 -0.40 14.18 -0.43
CA ARG A 126 -0.87 12.79 -0.24
C ARG A 126 -2.31 12.66 -0.71
N SER A 127 -2.63 11.56 -1.39
CA SER A 127 -4.02 11.22 -1.75
C SER A 127 -4.83 10.99 -0.47
N THR A 128 -5.85 11.80 -0.23
CA THR A 128 -6.83 11.63 0.86
C THR A 128 -8.13 11.00 0.38
N ALA A 129 -8.38 11.02 -0.93
CA ALA A 129 -9.52 10.38 -1.58
C ALA A 129 -9.14 9.94 -3.01
N SER A 130 -9.74 8.83 -3.46
CA SER A 130 -9.68 8.37 -4.85
C SER A 130 -11.07 7.93 -5.29
N ILE A 131 -11.33 8.06 -6.59
CA ILE A 131 -12.52 7.50 -7.23
C ILE A 131 -12.05 6.37 -8.14
N ASP A 132 -12.39 5.14 -7.76
CA ASP A 132 -12.14 3.95 -8.56
C ASP A 132 -13.41 3.60 -9.36
N ILE A 133 -13.25 3.39 -10.67
CA ILE A 133 -14.33 3.12 -11.60
C ILE A 133 -13.95 1.92 -12.46
N ASP A 134 -14.81 0.90 -12.46
CA ASP A 134 -14.67 -0.29 -13.27
C ASP A 134 -15.69 -0.29 -14.41
N LEU A 135 -15.20 -0.47 -15.65
CA LEU A 135 -16.00 -0.69 -16.83
C LEU A 135 -15.90 -2.16 -17.24
N ALA A 136 -16.93 -2.95 -16.90
CA ALA A 136 -17.06 -4.33 -17.36
C ALA A 136 -17.69 -4.36 -18.76
N MET A 137 -17.01 -5.03 -19.71
CA MET A 137 -17.48 -5.23 -21.08
C MET A 137 -17.59 -6.72 -21.37
N ALA A 138 -18.79 -7.19 -21.71
CA ALA A 138 -18.99 -8.53 -22.24
C ALA A 138 -18.54 -8.59 -23.71
N ILE A 139 -17.71 -9.58 -24.03
CA ILE A 139 -17.30 -9.96 -25.39
C ILE A 139 -18.48 -10.71 -26.04
N SER A 140 -19.63 -10.03 -26.16
CA SER A 140 -20.80 -10.34 -26.99
C SER A 140 -22.00 -9.57 -26.40
N ASN A 141 -22.50 -8.60 -27.18
CA ASN A 141 -23.77 -7.88 -27.03
C ASN A 141 -24.22 -7.48 -25.60
N ALA A 142 -23.95 -6.22 -25.28
CA ALA A 142 -24.31 -5.46 -24.06
C ALA A 142 -23.28 -5.54 -22.93
N ALA A 143 -22.48 -4.47 -22.81
CA ALA A 143 -21.63 -4.22 -21.65
C ALA A 143 -22.53 -3.85 -20.46
N LYS A 144 -22.55 -4.70 -19.43
CA LYS A 144 -23.17 -4.39 -18.15
C LYS A 144 -22.06 -3.93 -17.21
N VAL A 145 -22.19 -2.75 -16.64
CA VAL A 145 -21.15 -2.11 -15.81
C VAL A 145 -21.48 -2.32 -14.34
N ASP A 146 -20.63 -3.05 -13.63
CA ASP A 146 -20.67 -3.12 -12.17
C ASP A 146 -19.70 -2.05 -11.61
N LEU A 147 -20.25 -1.05 -10.93
CA LEU A 147 -19.50 0.05 -10.31
C LEU A 147 -19.31 -0.21 -8.81
N THR A 148 -18.07 -0.38 -8.36
CA THR A 148 -17.74 -0.35 -6.93
C THR A 148 -16.92 0.89 -6.60
N VAL A 149 -17.47 1.77 -5.76
CA VAL A 149 -16.79 2.97 -5.25
C VAL A 149 -16.16 2.60 -3.90
N ASN A 150 -14.84 2.44 -3.86
CA ASN A 150 -14.10 2.30 -2.61
C ASN A 150 -13.44 3.63 -2.25
N GLU A 151 -14.00 4.34 -1.27
CA GLU A 151 -13.28 5.38 -0.54
C GLU A 151 -12.67 4.74 0.71
N ILE A 152 -11.36 4.92 0.92
CA ILE A 152 -10.62 5.06 2.20
C ILE A 152 -9.15 4.61 2.02
N GLY A 153 -8.22 5.49 2.41
CA GLY A 153 -6.74 5.40 2.29
C GLY A 153 -6.05 4.08 2.67
N VAL A 154 -5.66 3.29 1.67
CA VAL A 154 -4.65 2.22 1.77
C VAL A 154 -3.91 2.10 0.43
N ALA A 155 -2.62 1.74 0.45
CA ALA A 155 -1.86 1.40 -0.77
C ALA A 155 -2.61 0.35 -1.60
N HIS A 156 -2.76 0.59 -2.90
CA HIS A 156 -3.60 -0.24 -3.76
C HIS A 156 -2.85 -1.53 -4.16
N MET A 157 -3.59 -2.60 -4.49
CA MET A 157 -3.00 -3.83 -5.03
C MET A 157 -2.22 -3.57 -6.34
N SER A 158 -2.55 -2.49 -7.07
CA SER A 158 -1.80 -2.02 -8.24
C SER A 158 -0.39 -1.53 -7.90
N ASP A 159 -0.22 -0.83 -6.78
CA ASP A 159 1.09 -0.38 -6.29
C ASP A 159 1.95 -1.58 -5.88
N VAL A 160 1.33 -2.57 -5.22
CA VAL A 160 1.96 -3.83 -4.84
C VAL A 160 2.36 -4.64 -6.08
N ASN A 161 1.48 -4.75 -7.08
CA ASN A 161 1.77 -5.47 -8.32
C ASN A 161 2.86 -4.79 -9.15
N ALA A 162 2.87 -3.46 -9.22
CA ALA A 162 3.93 -2.71 -9.89
C ALA A 162 5.29 -2.89 -9.20
N ALA A 163 5.31 -2.95 -7.86
CA ALA A 163 6.53 -3.24 -7.10
C ALA A 163 7.02 -4.68 -7.33
N ILE A 164 6.12 -5.67 -7.36
CA ILE A 164 6.45 -7.08 -7.64
C ILE A 164 7.03 -7.24 -9.05
N LEU A 165 6.46 -6.58 -10.06
CA LEU A 165 6.95 -6.64 -11.44
C LEU A 165 8.36 -6.04 -11.58
N LYS A 166 8.64 -4.92 -10.91
CA LYS A 166 10.00 -4.34 -10.89
C LYS A 166 11.02 -5.26 -10.23
N LEU A 167 10.66 -5.91 -9.12
CA LEU A 167 11.55 -6.85 -8.42
C LEU A 167 11.84 -8.10 -9.28
N LYS A 168 10.84 -8.68 -9.95
CA LYS A 168 11.06 -9.81 -10.86
C LYS A 168 12.00 -9.46 -12.01
N ALA A 169 11.76 -8.33 -12.68
CA ALA A 169 12.61 -7.87 -13.79
C ALA A 169 14.07 -7.63 -13.38
N GLU A 170 14.31 -7.20 -12.14
CA GLU A 170 15.67 -6.94 -11.65
C GLU A 170 16.40 -8.21 -11.18
N TYR A 171 15.69 -9.11 -10.49
CA TYR A 171 16.33 -10.22 -9.78
C TYR A 171 16.30 -11.55 -10.52
N ASP A 172 15.33 -11.82 -11.41
CA ASP A 172 15.28 -13.08 -12.18
C ASP A 172 16.55 -13.31 -13.02
N PRO A 173 17.11 -12.30 -13.74
CA PRO A 173 18.37 -12.48 -14.48
C PRO A 173 19.58 -12.71 -13.57
N LYS A 174 19.58 -12.13 -12.36
CA LYS A 174 20.66 -12.29 -11.38
C LYS A 174 20.62 -13.68 -10.76
N ILE A 175 19.44 -14.24 -10.52
CA ILE A 175 19.23 -15.60 -10.01
C ILE A 175 19.65 -16.63 -11.07
N GLU A 176 19.31 -16.41 -12.35
CA GLU A 176 19.69 -17.32 -13.44
C GLU A 176 21.21 -17.41 -13.64
N GLN A 177 21.94 -16.33 -13.33
CA GLN A 177 23.40 -16.27 -13.41
C GLN A 177 24.11 -16.71 -12.12
N ALA A 178 23.39 -16.81 -10.99
CA ALA A 178 23.97 -17.18 -9.71
C ALA A 178 24.38 -18.67 -9.70
N GLY A 179 25.67 -18.95 -9.51
CA GLY A 179 26.20 -20.31 -9.40
C GLY A 179 26.74 -20.92 -10.70
N LYS A 180 26.60 -20.25 -11.86
CA LYS A 180 27.19 -20.73 -13.13
C LYS A 180 28.66 -20.30 -13.25
N VAL A 181 29.55 -21.27 -13.51
CA VAL A 181 30.98 -21.03 -13.74
C VAL A 181 31.17 -20.55 -15.18
N LYS A 182 31.85 -19.42 -15.43
CA LYS A 182 31.97 -18.81 -16.77
C LYS A 182 33.01 -19.48 -17.69
N GLY A 183 33.64 -20.56 -17.24
CA GLY A 183 34.71 -21.29 -17.95
C GLY A 183 35.97 -21.46 -17.09
N ALA A 184 36.85 -22.39 -17.49
CA ALA A 184 38.15 -22.63 -16.85
C ALA A 184 39.27 -22.75 -17.89
N LYS A 185 40.49 -22.40 -17.49
CA LYS A 185 41.71 -22.47 -18.32
C LYS A 185 42.75 -23.33 -17.59
N ILE A 186 43.30 -24.35 -18.24
CA ILE A 186 44.40 -25.16 -17.70
C ILE A 186 45.68 -24.82 -18.48
N ASN A 187 46.75 -24.46 -17.77
CA ASN A 187 48.11 -24.25 -18.30
C ASN A 187 48.15 -23.43 -19.60
N ASP A 188 47.46 -22.31 -19.61
CA ASP A 188 47.36 -21.38 -20.74
C ASP A 188 46.73 -21.89 -22.04
N GLY A 189 46.02 -23.02 -22.01
CA GLY A 189 45.22 -23.54 -23.13
C GLY A 189 43.98 -22.70 -23.48
N ALA A 190 43.19 -23.19 -24.44
CA ALA A 190 41.90 -22.59 -24.77
C ALA A 190 40.93 -22.66 -23.56
N VAL A 191 40.03 -21.68 -23.44
CA VAL A 191 38.99 -21.69 -22.42
C VAL A 191 38.03 -22.85 -22.73
N VAL A 192 37.78 -23.69 -21.73
CA VAL A 192 36.71 -24.69 -21.78
C VAL A 192 35.46 -24.05 -21.20
N GLU A 193 34.43 -23.95 -22.01
CA GLU A 193 33.10 -23.50 -21.59
C GLU A 193 32.32 -24.72 -21.04
N PRO A 194 31.49 -24.52 -20.00
CA PRO A 194 30.60 -25.58 -19.52
C PRO A 194 29.55 -25.96 -20.58
N ASP A 195 29.02 -27.19 -20.47
CA ASP A 195 27.88 -27.63 -21.28
C ASP A 195 26.55 -26.99 -20.82
N ASP A 196 25.46 -27.35 -21.52
CA ASP A 196 24.10 -26.83 -21.26
C ASP A 196 23.58 -27.17 -19.85
N ASP A 197 24.19 -28.16 -19.18
CA ASP A 197 23.88 -28.57 -17.79
C ASP A 197 24.83 -27.90 -16.76
N GLY A 198 25.78 -27.07 -17.21
CA GLY A 198 26.71 -26.33 -16.35
C GLY A 198 27.93 -27.14 -15.89
N ILE A 199 28.22 -28.28 -16.52
CA ILE A 199 29.36 -29.14 -16.20
C ILE A 199 30.58 -28.75 -17.05
N LEU A 200 31.74 -28.63 -16.40
CA LEU A 200 33.04 -28.44 -17.06
C LEU A 200 33.74 -29.79 -17.22
N ASP A 201 33.84 -30.26 -18.46
CA ASP A 201 34.56 -31.49 -18.77
C ASP A 201 36.08 -31.23 -18.85
N LEU A 202 36.77 -31.49 -17.73
CA LEU A 202 38.21 -31.25 -17.59
C LEU A 202 39.00 -32.55 -17.82
N ILE A 203 39.45 -32.77 -19.05
CA ILE A 203 40.30 -33.92 -19.39
C ILE A 203 41.78 -33.54 -19.16
N VAL A 204 42.42 -34.15 -18.18
CA VAL A 204 43.87 -34.00 -17.92
C VAL A 204 44.62 -35.16 -18.57
N ASP A 205 44.94 -35.05 -19.87
CA ASP A 205 45.70 -36.08 -20.58
C ASP A 205 47.13 -35.61 -20.87
N SER A 206 48.09 -36.08 -20.08
CA SER A 206 49.51 -35.76 -20.28
C SER A 206 50.16 -36.52 -21.45
N ASP A 207 49.43 -37.41 -22.15
CA ASP A 207 50.02 -38.36 -23.11
C ASP A 207 49.13 -38.64 -24.35
N ARG A 208 48.46 -37.63 -24.92
CA ARG A 208 47.66 -37.79 -26.15
C ARG A 208 48.48 -38.48 -27.27
N ILE A 209 47.94 -39.58 -27.83
CA ILE A 209 48.55 -40.32 -28.94
C ILE A 209 48.61 -39.42 -30.19
N LYS A 210 49.81 -39.22 -30.74
CA LYS A 210 50.10 -38.36 -31.89
C LYS A 210 50.20 -39.15 -33.19
N ASP A 211 49.93 -38.52 -34.32
CA ASP A 211 50.36 -39.04 -35.63
C ASP A 211 51.85 -38.73 -35.86
N PHE A 212 52.50 -39.47 -36.76
CA PHE A 212 53.89 -39.20 -37.13
C PHE A 212 54.05 -37.80 -37.77
N PRO A 213 55.16 -37.09 -37.53
CA PRO A 213 55.50 -35.88 -38.28
C PRO A 213 55.52 -36.17 -39.79
N ALA A 214 54.87 -35.31 -40.57
CA ALA A 214 54.63 -35.55 -42.01
C ALA A 214 55.91 -35.65 -42.85
N ASP A 215 57.00 -35.04 -42.37
CA ASP A 215 58.32 -34.96 -42.98
C ASP A 215 59.33 -35.95 -42.40
N LEU A 216 58.93 -36.78 -41.43
CA LEU A 216 59.80 -37.77 -40.81
C LEU A 216 60.28 -38.78 -41.86
N LYS A 217 61.60 -38.90 -42.03
CA LYS A 217 62.24 -39.91 -42.90
C LYS A 217 63.06 -40.93 -42.12
N ASP A 218 63.49 -40.60 -40.92
CA ASP A 218 64.31 -41.44 -40.04
C ASP A 218 63.68 -41.51 -38.65
N LEU A 219 63.53 -42.72 -38.10
CA LEU A 219 62.98 -42.90 -36.75
C LEU A 219 63.90 -42.38 -35.64
N ASN A 220 65.17 -42.11 -35.93
CA ASN A 220 66.08 -41.45 -35.01
C ASN A 220 65.65 -40.01 -34.68
N ASP A 221 64.95 -39.36 -35.61
CA ASP A 221 64.53 -37.96 -35.52
C ASP A 221 63.15 -37.80 -34.86
N LEU A 222 62.50 -38.90 -34.51
CA LEU A 222 61.19 -38.88 -33.89
C LEU A 222 61.27 -38.21 -32.49
N PRO A 223 60.52 -37.12 -32.23
CA PRO A 223 60.53 -36.43 -30.94
C PRO A 223 59.95 -37.28 -29.81
N SER A 224 60.18 -36.87 -28.55
CA SER A 224 59.56 -37.49 -27.39
C SER A 224 58.02 -37.41 -27.47
N GLY A 225 57.36 -38.55 -27.27
CA GLY A 225 55.90 -38.67 -27.40
C GLY A 225 55.44 -40.10 -27.69
N THR A 226 54.12 -40.29 -27.74
CA THR A 226 53.48 -41.56 -28.13
C THR A 226 52.89 -41.40 -29.52
N TYR A 227 53.21 -42.31 -30.45
CA TYR A 227 52.84 -42.21 -31.86
C TYR A 227 52.12 -43.46 -32.35
N ARG A 228 51.04 -43.28 -33.13
CA ARG A 228 50.34 -44.37 -33.84
C ARG A 228 50.97 -44.61 -35.22
N THR A 229 51.17 -45.87 -35.57
CA THR A 229 51.70 -46.23 -36.90
C THR A 229 50.55 -46.48 -37.88
N SER A 230 50.37 -45.55 -38.82
CA SER A 230 49.34 -45.64 -39.88
C SER A 230 49.86 -46.29 -41.18
N GLN A 231 51.18 -46.43 -41.34
CA GLN A 231 51.83 -46.94 -42.55
C GLN A 231 52.71 -48.17 -42.27
N SER A 232 52.97 -48.97 -43.31
CA SER A 232 53.99 -50.03 -43.28
C SER A 232 55.37 -49.40 -43.05
N ALA A 233 56.00 -49.61 -41.89
CA ALA A 233 57.21 -48.88 -41.48
C ALA A 233 58.51 -49.21 -42.25
N ALA A 234 58.43 -49.94 -43.36
CA ALA A 234 59.56 -50.08 -44.28
C ALA A 234 59.95 -48.75 -44.97
N SER A 235 59.17 -47.67 -44.78
CA SER A 235 59.39 -46.35 -45.36
C SER A 235 60.33 -45.44 -44.55
N PHE A 236 60.62 -45.74 -43.27
CA PHE A 236 61.51 -44.92 -42.44
C PHE A 236 62.90 -45.54 -42.34
N VAL A 237 63.95 -44.72 -42.29
CA VAL A 237 65.32 -45.14 -41.96
C VAL A 237 65.41 -45.52 -40.46
N ASN A 238 66.33 -46.41 -40.11
CA ASN A 238 66.57 -46.92 -38.74
C ASN A 238 65.35 -47.57 -38.05
N TYR A 239 64.42 -48.09 -38.84
CA TYR A 239 63.38 -48.97 -38.35
C TYR A 239 63.97 -50.29 -37.80
N PRO A 240 63.34 -50.90 -36.77
CA PRO A 240 63.70 -52.21 -36.25
C PRO A 240 63.73 -53.28 -37.33
N LYS A 241 64.89 -53.91 -37.44
CA LYS A 241 65.15 -55.09 -38.25
C LYS A 241 65.46 -56.22 -37.29
N MET A 242 64.73 -57.33 -37.37
CA MET A 242 64.99 -58.48 -36.51
C MET A 242 66.07 -59.38 -37.12
N GLN A 243 66.99 -59.89 -36.29
CA GLN A 243 67.80 -61.06 -36.61
C GLN A 243 67.11 -62.30 -36.04
N ASP A 244 66.77 -63.25 -36.90
CA ASP A 244 66.65 -64.66 -36.50
C ASP A 244 68.07 -65.22 -36.54
N GLY A 245 68.51 -65.87 -35.45
CA GLY A 245 69.86 -66.40 -35.26
C GLY A 245 70.31 -67.48 -36.24
N THR A 246 69.68 -67.65 -37.42
CA THR A 246 70.04 -68.70 -38.37
C THR A 246 70.19 -68.27 -39.86
N THR A 247 69.69 -67.12 -40.33
CA THR A 247 70.04 -66.59 -41.70
C THR A 247 69.84 -65.06 -41.82
N PRO A 248 70.58 -64.35 -42.71
CA PRO A 248 70.46 -62.90 -42.89
C PRO A 248 69.32 -62.56 -43.88
N PHE A 249 68.07 -62.58 -43.42
CA PHE A 249 66.97 -61.91 -44.14
C PHE A 249 66.15 -61.01 -43.21
N ASN A 250 66.08 -59.74 -43.60
CA ASN A 250 65.25 -58.68 -43.03
C ASN A 250 63.77 -59.09 -43.08
N ILE A 251 63.17 -59.46 -41.95
CA ILE A 251 61.71 -59.45 -41.82
C ILE A 251 61.34 -58.04 -41.32
N PRO A 252 60.70 -57.18 -42.13
CA PRO A 252 60.07 -55.98 -41.62
C PRO A 252 59.01 -56.46 -40.62
N ILE A 253 59.10 -56.06 -39.35
CA ILE A 253 57.98 -56.21 -38.42
C ILE A 253 56.75 -55.61 -39.12
N VAL A 254 55.58 -56.23 -39.04
CA VAL A 254 54.36 -55.63 -39.61
C VAL A 254 53.84 -54.59 -38.62
N TRP A 255 53.88 -53.32 -39.01
CA TRP A 255 53.54 -52.15 -38.17
C TRP A 255 52.12 -51.66 -38.36
N LYS A 256 51.25 -52.45 -38.97
CA LYS A 256 49.87 -52.03 -39.14
C LYS A 256 49.22 -52.06 -37.76
N ASN A 257 48.87 -50.87 -37.25
CA ASN A 257 48.28 -50.68 -35.91
C ASN A 257 49.26 -50.95 -34.75
N ALA A 258 50.49 -50.44 -34.82
CA ALA A 258 51.44 -50.45 -33.71
C ALA A 258 51.52 -49.06 -33.03
N LEU A 259 52.08 -49.05 -31.81
CA LEU A 259 52.39 -47.84 -31.05
C LEU A 259 53.90 -47.71 -30.86
N ILE A 260 54.45 -46.51 -31.05
CA ILE A 260 55.83 -46.17 -30.69
C ILE A 260 55.81 -45.16 -29.54
N LYS A 261 56.45 -45.47 -28.42
CA LYS A 261 56.79 -44.48 -27.38
C LYS A 261 58.25 -44.08 -27.55
N VAL A 262 58.48 -42.78 -27.66
CA VAL A 262 59.81 -42.18 -27.58
C VAL A 262 59.91 -41.41 -26.29
N VAL A 263 60.93 -41.71 -25.49
CA VAL A 263 61.33 -40.88 -24.35
C VAL A 263 62.81 -40.59 -24.55
N LYS A 264 63.16 -39.33 -24.75
CA LYS A 264 64.52 -38.89 -24.98
C LYS A 264 64.76 -37.56 -24.27
N ASP A 265 65.81 -37.51 -23.47
CA ASP A 265 66.43 -36.29 -22.97
C ASP A 265 67.76 -36.03 -23.70
N ALA A 266 68.58 -35.10 -23.21
CA ALA A 266 69.84 -34.74 -23.85
C ALA A 266 70.88 -35.89 -23.92
N ASN A 267 70.84 -36.85 -22.98
CA ASN A 267 71.91 -37.83 -22.77
C ASN A 267 71.44 -39.29 -22.74
N ALA A 268 70.15 -39.52 -22.47
CA ALA A 268 69.56 -40.83 -22.30
C ALA A 268 68.14 -40.88 -22.89
N GLY A 269 67.74 -42.07 -23.28
CA GLY A 269 66.38 -42.29 -23.75
C GLY A 269 66.13 -43.70 -24.22
N TYR A 270 64.90 -43.95 -24.61
CA TYR A 270 64.49 -45.19 -25.23
C TYR A 270 63.42 -44.96 -26.29
N GLN A 271 63.36 -45.90 -27.21
CA GLN A 271 62.21 -46.09 -28.09
C GLN A 271 61.68 -47.50 -27.89
N LEU A 272 60.38 -47.58 -27.64
CA LEU A 272 59.66 -48.83 -27.44
C LEU A 272 58.55 -48.93 -28.48
N ILE A 273 58.45 -50.09 -29.13
CA ILE A 273 57.40 -50.39 -30.09
C ILE A 273 56.59 -51.57 -29.62
N VAL A 274 55.27 -51.43 -29.72
CA VAL A 274 54.28 -52.43 -29.33
C VAL A 274 53.35 -52.69 -30.52
N SER A 275 53.22 -53.94 -30.96
CA SER A 275 52.30 -54.36 -32.03
C SER A 275 51.40 -55.52 -31.60
N SER A 276 50.25 -55.64 -32.28
CA SER A 276 49.25 -56.69 -32.02
C SER A 276 49.68 -58.10 -32.43
N GLN A 277 50.81 -58.26 -33.14
CA GLN A 277 51.33 -59.56 -33.60
C GLN A 277 52.44 -60.13 -32.70
N GLN A 278 52.34 -59.87 -31.39
CA GLN A 278 53.15 -60.48 -30.31
C GLN A 278 54.67 -60.26 -30.34
N LYS A 279 55.15 -59.19 -31.02
CA LYS A 279 56.58 -58.88 -31.06
C LYS A 279 56.82 -57.43 -30.64
N TYR A 280 57.49 -57.26 -29.50
CA TYR A 280 57.88 -55.96 -28.93
C TYR A 280 59.37 -55.73 -29.17
N ALA A 281 59.76 -54.49 -29.49
CA ALA A 281 61.16 -54.14 -29.69
C ALA A 281 61.50 -52.85 -28.94
N ILE A 282 62.70 -52.81 -28.37
CA ILE A 282 63.23 -51.63 -27.67
C ILE A 282 64.62 -51.30 -28.20
N ARG A 283 64.96 -50.01 -28.20
CA ARG A 283 66.34 -49.54 -28.31
C ARG A 283 66.58 -48.39 -27.36
N TYR A 284 67.83 -48.16 -27.02
CA TYR A 284 68.25 -47.12 -26.10
C TYR A 284 69.00 -46.01 -26.85
N PHE A 285 68.80 -44.77 -26.44
CA PHE A 285 69.59 -43.61 -26.83
C PHE A 285 70.64 -43.36 -25.75
N SER A 286 71.90 -43.34 -26.13
CA SER A 286 73.01 -43.01 -25.21
C SER A 286 74.17 -42.45 -26.00
N ASN A 287 75.01 -41.60 -25.38
CA ASN A 287 76.17 -40.99 -26.05
C ASN A 287 75.82 -40.32 -27.39
N ASN A 288 74.67 -39.64 -27.44
CA ASN A 288 74.13 -38.96 -28.61
C ASN A 288 73.83 -39.85 -29.83
N HIS A 289 73.70 -41.17 -29.64
CA HIS A 289 73.39 -42.11 -30.72
C HIS A 289 72.31 -43.12 -30.30
N TRP A 290 71.49 -43.54 -31.26
CA TRP A 290 70.57 -44.64 -31.07
C TRP A 290 71.31 -45.97 -31.22
N GLY A 291 71.19 -46.84 -30.22
CA GLY A 291 71.66 -48.20 -30.28
C GLY A 291 70.85 -49.06 -31.24
N TYR A 292 71.29 -50.31 -31.40
CA TYR A 292 70.55 -51.31 -32.17
C TYR A 292 69.19 -51.63 -31.53
N TRP A 293 68.27 -52.11 -32.36
CA TRP A 293 66.99 -52.62 -31.88
C TRP A 293 67.16 -54.02 -31.29
N PHE A 294 66.60 -54.22 -30.10
CA PHE A 294 66.58 -55.50 -29.41
C PHE A 294 65.13 -55.96 -29.29
N GLN A 295 64.88 -57.23 -29.60
CA GLN A 295 63.58 -57.83 -29.33
C GLN A 295 63.44 -58.06 -27.82
N LEU A 296 62.31 -57.63 -27.25
CA LEU A 296 61.97 -58.00 -25.88
C LEU A 296 61.47 -59.46 -25.86
N PRO A 297 61.84 -60.25 -24.83
CA PRO A 297 61.29 -61.58 -24.67
C PRO A 297 59.76 -61.53 -24.61
N THR A 298 59.10 -62.57 -25.10
CA THR A 298 57.66 -62.75 -24.91
C THR A 298 57.37 -62.74 -23.41
N LEU A 299 56.66 -61.73 -22.93
CA LEU A 299 56.24 -61.67 -21.53
C LEU A 299 55.26 -62.81 -21.26
N SER A 300 55.46 -63.57 -20.20
CA SER A 300 54.47 -64.56 -19.79
C SER A 300 53.22 -63.85 -19.27
N ASN A 301 52.05 -64.50 -19.32
CA ASN A 301 50.82 -63.96 -18.72
C ASN A 301 51.04 -63.56 -17.25
N ASN A 302 51.90 -64.29 -16.53
CA ASN A 302 52.26 -63.97 -15.15
C ASN A 302 53.09 -62.69 -15.01
N ASP A 303 53.96 -62.37 -15.97
CA ASP A 303 54.75 -61.13 -15.93
C ASP A 303 53.87 -59.91 -16.26
N ILE A 304 52.89 -60.08 -17.14
CA ILE A 304 51.90 -59.05 -17.47
C ILE A 304 51.00 -58.78 -16.25
N ILE A 305 50.51 -59.82 -15.58
CA ILE A 305 49.71 -59.71 -14.35
C ILE A 305 50.52 -58.99 -13.27
N LYS A 306 51.77 -59.38 -13.02
CA LYS A 306 52.63 -58.71 -12.03
C LYS A 306 52.90 -57.24 -12.36
N LEU A 307 53.04 -56.89 -13.64
CA LEU A 307 53.21 -55.50 -14.05
C LEU A 307 51.95 -54.67 -13.77
N ILE A 308 50.77 -55.22 -14.10
CA ILE A 308 49.48 -54.60 -13.82
C ILE A 308 49.30 -54.43 -12.31
N ASP A 309 49.51 -55.49 -11.52
CA ASP A 309 49.38 -55.45 -10.06
C ASP A 309 50.35 -54.43 -9.45
N SER A 310 51.60 -54.33 -9.91
CA SER A 310 52.55 -53.33 -9.41
C SER A 310 52.18 -51.87 -9.72
N LYS A 311 51.43 -51.64 -10.82
CA LYS A 311 50.89 -50.33 -11.19
C LYS A 311 49.60 -50.02 -10.44
N VAL A 312 48.83 -51.05 -10.09
CA VAL A 312 47.63 -50.97 -9.25
C VAL A 312 48.02 -50.75 -7.79
N ASP A 313 49.12 -51.30 -7.27
CA ASP A 313 49.57 -51.01 -5.89
C ASP A 313 50.03 -49.54 -5.69
N GLY A 314 50.44 -48.86 -6.76
CA GLY A 314 50.77 -47.42 -6.74
C GLY A 314 49.57 -46.49 -6.88
N LEU A 315 48.41 -47.02 -7.29
CA LEU A 315 47.14 -46.33 -7.31
C LEU A 315 46.32 -46.91 -6.16
N ASN A 316 46.17 -46.20 -5.05
CA ASN A 316 45.36 -46.62 -3.90
C ASN A 316 43.88 -46.96 -4.31
N ILE A 317 43.65 -48.11 -4.92
CA ILE A 317 42.34 -48.69 -5.27
C ILE A 317 42.06 -49.85 -4.30
N GLY A 318 42.61 -49.75 -3.08
CA GLY A 318 42.33 -50.63 -1.94
C GLY A 318 41.26 -50.08 -0.98
N ASN A 319 40.83 -48.82 -1.12
CA ASN A 319 39.74 -48.26 -0.33
C ASN A 319 38.49 -48.10 -1.19
N TYR A 320 37.88 -49.22 -1.58
CA TYR A 320 36.44 -49.19 -1.72
C TYR A 320 35.89 -48.96 -0.31
N ALA A 321 35.33 -47.77 -0.09
CA ALA A 321 34.69 -47.43 1.17
C ALA A 321 33.70 -48.56 1.51
N THR A 322 33.98 -49.29 2.59
CA THR A 322 33.04 -50.27 3.10
C THR A 322 31.75 -49.54 3.49
N LYS A 323 30.63 -50.26 3.66
CA LYS A 323 29.40 -49.63 4.20
C LYS A 323 29.69 -48.87 5.50
N THR A 324 30.65 -49.34 6.29
CA THR A 324 31.16 -48.69 7.51
C THR A 324 31.88 -47.37 7.21
N ASP A 325 32.68 -47.29 6.15
CA ASP A 325 33.39 -46.08 5.75
C ASP A 325 32.44 -45.02 5.18
N LEU A 326 31.43 -45.41 4.37
CA LEU A 326 30.36 -44.48 3.95
C LEU A 326 29.55 -43.96 5.14
N THR A 327 29.29 -44.81 6.13
CA THR A 327 28.59 -44.40 7.36
C THR A 327 29.45 -43.43 8.18
N SER A 328 30.77 -43.63 8.23
CA SER A 328 31.70 -42.74 8.93
C SER A 328 31.88 -41.39 8.24
N VAL A 329 31.90 -41.34 6.90
CA VAL A 329 32.00 -40.10 6.11
C VAL A 329 30.67 -39.34 6.13
N SER A 330 29.54 -40.04 6.06
CA SER A 330 28.21 -39.43 6.19
C SER A 330 27.99 -38.85 7.60
N ASN A 331 28.45 -39.53 8.66
CA ASN A 331 28.40 -39.03 10.03
C ASN A 331 29.46 -37.94 10.32
N SER A 332 30.57 -37.89 9.57
CA SER A 332 31.62 -36.89 9.75
C SER A 332 31.41 -35.60 8.94
N ALA A 333 30.57 -35.64 7.89
CA ALA A 333 30.31 -34.49 7.02
C ALA A 333 29.33 -33.48 7.65
N VAL A 334 28.41 -33.93 8.49
CA VAL A 334 27.49 -33.04 9.22
C VAL A 334 27.94 -32.96 10.68
N LYS A 335 29.03 -32.21 10.94
CA LYS A 335 29.54 -32.05 12.31
C LYS A 335 28.59 -31.25 13.20
N LYS A 336 27.84 -30.29 12.62
CA LYS A 336 26.82 -29.47 13.29
C LYS A 336 25.79 -28.96 12.29
N VAL A 337 24.52 -28.92 12.67
CA VAL A 337 23.47 -28.09 12.02
C VAL A 337 23.03 -27.06 13.05
N ASN A 338 23.19 -25.76 12.76
CA ASN A 338 22.96 -24.67 13.72
C ASN A 338 23.63 -24.84 15.10
N GLY A 339 24.84 -25.43 15.14
CA GLY A 339 25.61 -25.57 16.37
C GLY A 339 25.35 -26.84 17.19
N LEU A 340 24.31 -27.61 16.86
CA LEU A 340 23.95 -28.86 17.55
C LEU A 340 24.56 -30.08 16.85
N THR A 341 24.99 -31.06 17.65
CA THR A 341 25.68 -32.27 17.19
C THR A 341 24.65 -33.40 17.00
N PRO A 342 24.68 -34.19 15.91
CA PRO A 342 23.78 -35.32 15.73
C PRO A 342 23.95 -36.40 16.81
N ASP A 343 22.88 -37.13 17.12
CA ASP A 343 22.93 -38.29 18.03
C ASP A 343 23.58 -39.53 17.38
N GLY A 344 23.71 -40.61 18.16
CA GLY A 344 24.36 -41.86 17.71
C GLY A 344 23.66 -42.59 16.56
N SER A 345 22.46 -42.16 16.18
CA SER A 345 21.71 -42.67 15.02
C SER A 345 21.73 -41.69 13.84
N GLY A 346 22.45 -40.57 13.95
CA GLY A 346 22.56 -39.54 12.92
C GLY A 346 21.41 -38.52 12.91
N ASN A 347 20.53 -38.52 13.92
CA ASN A 347 19.44 -37.55 14.01
C ASN A 347 19.93 -36.26 14.68
N VAL A 348 19.57 -35.10 14.12
CA VAL A 348 19.76 -33.80 14.79
C VAL A 348 18.43 -33.38 15.39
N ASN A 349 18.35 -33.35 16.73
CA ASN A 349 17.16 -32.90 17.42
C ASN A 349 17.15 -31.35 17.46
N VAL A 350 16.49 -30.73 16.48
CA VAL A 350 16.36 -29.27 16.39
C VAL A 350 15.20 -28.83 17.29
N THR A 351 15.44 -28.81 18.60
CA THR A 351 14.52 -28.18 19.57
C THR A 351 14.86 -26.70 19.66
N SER A 352 13.98 -25.82 19.17
CA SER A 352 14.06 -24.40 19.49
C SER A 352 13.32 -24.14 20.80
N THR A 353 13.86 -23.25 21.63
CA THR A 353 13.12 -22.79 22.81
C THR A 353 12.02 -21.85 22.33
N VAL A 354 10.76 -22.26 22.44
CA VAL A 354 9.63 -21.47 21.95
C VAL A 354 8.99 -20.73 23.13
N ALA A 355 8.90 -19.41 22.99
CA ALA A 355 8.18 -18.53 23.90
C ALA A 355 6.67 -18.75 23.76
N ARG A 356 6.01 -19.29 24.78
CA ARG A 356 4.56 -19.59 24.80
C ARG A 356 3.72 -18.57 25.56
N GLY A 357 4.37 -17.58 26.16
CA GLY A 357 3.70 -16.47 26.84
C GLY A 357 4.56 -15.22 26.79
N PHE A 358 3.95 -14.09 26.44
CA PHE A 358 4.58 -12.78 26.44
C PHE A 358 3.74 -11.85 27.32
N ASP A 359 4.35 -11.24 28.33
CA ASP A 359 3.70 -10.22 29.15
C ASP A 359 3.85 -8.86 28.47
N ALA A 360 2.74 -8.37 27.93
CA ALA A 360 2.68 -7.11 27.19
C ALA A 360 2.94 -5.87 28.07
N ASN A 361 2.80 -5.99 29.40
CA ASN A 361 3.07 -4.92 30.36
C ASN A 361 4.55 -4.89 30.77
N ALA A 362 5.13 -6.06 31.02
CA ALA A 362 6.55 -6.18 31.40
C ALA A 362 7.51 -6.17 30.20
N ASN A 363 7.00 -6.30 28.98
CA ASN A 363 7.76 -6.43 27.74
C ASN A 363 8.76 -7.60 27.78
N ALA A 364 8.32 -8.73 28.35
CA ALA A 364 9.18 -9.88 28.60
C ALA A 364 8.44 -11.21 28.40
N THR A 365 9.18 -12.22 27.96
CA THR A 365 8.69 -13.59 27.80
C THR A 365 8.47 -14.24 29.17
N THR A 366 7.29 -14.82 29.39
CA THR A 366 6.88 -15.37 30.69
C THR A 366 6.89 -16.90 30.76
N LYS A 367 6.92 -17.61 29.62
CA LYS A 367 7.03 -19.08 29.56
C LYS A 367 7.87 -19.54 28.38
N MET A 368 8.90 -20.33 28.65
CA MET A 368 9.81 -20.94 27.67
C MET A 368 9.73 -22.46 27.82
N THR A 369 9.50 -23.19 26.74
CA THR A 369 9.48 -24.66 26.71
C THR A 369 10.23 -25.17 25.47
N GLU A 370 10.97 -26.27 25.61
CA GLU A 370 11.62 -26.97 24.50
C GLU A 370 10.62 -27.93 23.84
N GLU A 371 10.39 -27.80 22.53
CA GLU A 371 9.45 -28.64 21.78
C GLU A 371 10.03 -29.14 20.44
N ASN A 372 9.55 -30.31 20.00
CA ASN A 372 9.88 -30.92 18.71
C ASN A 372 8.96 -30.36 17.60
N LEU A 373 9.53 -29.61 16.65
CA LEU A 373 8.81 -28.87 15.60
C LEU A 373 8.20 -29.74 14.47
N HIS A 374 8.19 -31.07 14.59
CA HIS A 374 7.81 -31.97 13.48
C HIS A 374 6.31 -32.30 13.40
N GLY A 375 5.47 -31.72 14.27
CA GLY A 375 4.02 -31.88 14.23
C GLY A 375 3.34 -30.68 13.55
N GLY A 376 2.67 -30.91 12.42
CA GLY A 376 1.98 -29.86 11.65
C GLY A 376 1.04 -28.97 12.48
N ASN A 377 0.91 -27.72 12.02
CA ASN A 377 0.12 -26.61 12.57
C ASN A 377 0.68 -25.88 13.80
N GLN A 378 1.88 -25.32 13.70
CA GLN A 378 2.29 -24.22 14.59
C GLN A 378 2.69 -22.99 13.78
N ILE A 379 1.94 -21.89 13.95
CA ILE A 379 2.31 -20.57 13.44
C ILE A 379 3.44 -20.06 14.33
N LEU A 380 4.67 -20.12 13.83
CA LEU A 380 5.81 -19.43 14.43
C LEU A 380 5.66 -17.95 14.11
N MET A 381 5.23 -17.14 15.09
CA MET A 381 5.22 -15.70 14.93
C MET A 381 6.64 -15.18 15.14
N ASP A 382 7.19 -14.47 14.15
CA ASP A 382 8.44 -13.74 14.30
C ASP A 382 8.34 -12.79 15.49
N GLN A 383 9.32 -12.83 16.40
CA GLN A 383 9.35 -11.99 17.59
C GLN A 383 9.28 -10.50 17.23
N ASN A 384 9.88 -10.11 16.10
CA ASN A 384 9.83 -8.74 15.61
C ASN A 384 8.44 -8.38 15.09
N ALA A 385 7.81 -9.26 14.31
CA ALA A 385 6.44 -9.07 13.82
C ALA A 385 5.42 -8.99 14.97
N GLY A 386 5.61 -9.79 16.03
CA GLY A 386 4.80 -9.70 17.25
C GLY A 386 4.95 -8.36 17.96
N GLN A 387 6.17 -7.86 18.05
CA GLN A 387 6.45 -6.56 18.66
C GLN A 387 5.81 -5.41 17.87
N ASP A 388 5.83 -5.48 16.54
CA ASP A 388 5.23 -4.47 15.66
C ASP A 388 3.70 -4.44 15.80
N ILE A 389 3.04 -5.60 15.87
CA ILE A 389 1.59 -5.70 16.12
C ILE A 389 1.23 -5.09 17.47
N VAL A 390 2.02 -5.37 18.53
CA VAL A 390 1.80 -4.81 19.87
C VAL A 390 2.00 -3.30 19.90
N ASN A 391 3.06 -2.80 19.23
CA ASN A 391 3.34 -1.36 19.15
C ASN A 391 2.26 -0.63 18.35
N TRP A 392 1.81 -1.21 17.24
CA TRP A 392 0.70 -0.69 16.46
C TRP A 392 -0.58 -0.62 17.30
N ALA A 393 -0.94 -1.70 18.01
CA ALA A 393 -2.11 -1.72 18.88
C ALA A 393 -2.01 -0.67 20.00
N LYS A 394 -0.85 -0.53 20.66
CA LYS A 394 -0.60 0.53 21.65
C LYS A 394 -0.80 1.93 21.05
N GLY A 395 -0.36 2.16 19.81
CA GLY A 395 -0.59 3.42 19.09
C GLY A 395 -2.08 3.70 18.83
N GLN A 396 -2.85 2.69 18.43
CA GLN A 396 -4.30 2.81 18.23
C GLN A 396 -5.02 3.11 19.56
N PHE A 397 -4.68 2.39 20.63
CA PHE A 397 -5.25 2.62 21.96
C PHE A 397 -4.90 4.00 22.52
N ASN A 398 -3.68 4.50 22.31
CA ASN A 398 -3.29 5.85 22.72
C ASN A 398 -4.07 6.93 21.97
N THR A 399 -4.29 6.74 20.68
CA THR A 399 -5.12 7.64 19.86
C THR A 399 -6.57 7.65 20.34
N LEU A 400 -7.14 6.46 20.61
CA LEU A 400 -8.47 6.31 21.14
C LEU A 400 -8.60 6.96 22.54
N ASN A 401 -7.62 6.77 23.42
CA ASN A 401 -7.58 7.39 24.73
C ASN A 401 -7.46 8.92 24.64
N GLY A 402 -6.67 9.43 23.69
CA GLY A 402 -6.61 10.86 23.39
C GLY A 402 -7.97 11.43 22.95
N ASN A 403 -8.70 10.70 22.10
CA ASN A 403 -10.02 11.10 21.65
C ASN A 403 -11.09 10.99 22.75
N ILE A 404 -11.04 9.96 23.58
CA ILE A 404 -11.90 9.82 24.77
C ILE A 404 -11.62 10.94 25.77
N ASN A 405 -10.35 11.32 25.98
CA ASN A 405 -10.00 12.45 26.84
C ASN A 405 -10.52 13.79 26.29
N LYS A 406 -10.55 13.97 24.96
CA LYS A 406 -11.20 15.14 24.33
C LYS A 406 -12.72 15.15 24.56
N LEU A 407 -13.36 13.98 24.62
CA LEU A 407 -14.80 13.84 24.89
C LEU A 407 -15.14 13.94 26.40
N ASN A 408 -14.23 13.51 27.27
CA ASN A 408 -14.35 13.51 28.74
C ASN A 408 -13.73 14.73 29.42
N ALA A 409 -13.27 15.75 28.68
CA ALA A 409 -12.61 16.94 29.22
C ALA A 409 -13.59 17.87 29.96
N LYS A 410 -14.04 17.44 31.13
CA LYS A 410 -14.39 18.34 32.22
C LYS A 410 -13.09 18.80 32.85
N THR A 411 -12.55 19.92 32.39
CA THR A 411 -11.40 20.55 33.04
C THR A 411 -11.90 21.26 34.30
N GLU A 412 -11.65 20.68 35.47
CA GLU A 412 -11.88 21.37 36.73
C GLU A 412 -10.77 22.40 36.95
N ILE A 413 -11.16 23.67 37.11
CA ILE A 413 -10.23 24.75 37.43
C ILE A 413 -10.35 25.02 38.94
N PRO A 414 -9.34 24.62 39.75
CA PRO A 414 -9.40 24.71 41.21
C PRO A 414 -9.20 26.15 41.73
N GLY A 415 -8.55 27.02 40.93
CA GLY A 415 -8.28 28.41 41.28
C GLY A 415 -9.31 29.41 40.74
N VAL A 416 -9.07 30.69 40.97
CA VAL A 416 -9.80 31.78 40.33
C VAL A 416 -9.52 31.73 38.83
N ALA A 417 -10.57 31.60 38.02
CA ALA A 417 -10.47 31.60 36.57
C ALA A 417 -11.12 32.86 35.98
N ASN A 418 -10.64 33.28 34.81
CA ASN A 418 -11.24 34.33 34.01
C ASN A 418 -11.95 33.70 32.80
N ALA A 419 -13.27 33.85 32.71
CA ALA A 419 -14.05 33.22 31.64
C ALA A 419 -13.69 33.72 30.23
N ASN A 420 -13.08 34.91 30.09
CA ASN A 420 -12.60 35.41 28.80
C ASN A 420 -11.38 34.63 28.29
N ASP A 421 -10.60 33.99 29.17
CA ASP A 421 -9.41 33.23 28.78
C ASP A 421 -9.76 31.77 28.43
N LEU A 422 -10.97 31.34 28.74
CA LEU A 422 -11.47 29.96 28.57
C LEU A 422 -12.24 29.79 27.26
N VAL A 423 -11.54 30.00 26.15
CA VAL A 423 -12.12 30.00 24.79
C VAL A 423 -11.86 28.74 23.98
N GLY A 424 -11.11 27.77 24.53
CA GLY A 424 -10.78 26.51 23.85
C GLY A 424 -10.05 26.69 22.52
N ASP A 425 -9.76 25.57 21.86
CA ASP A 425 -9.13 25.57 20.53
C ASP A 425 -10.16 25.86 19.43
N ALA A 426 -9.71 26.34 18.27
CA ALA A 426 -10.57 26.52 17.10
C ALA A 426 -11.23 25.19 16.69
N SER A 427 -12.48 25.25 16.24
CA SER A 427 -13.29 24.09 15.84
C SER A 427 -13.45 23.03 16.95
N SER A 428 -13.65 23.49 18.19
CA SER A 428 -13.81 22.63 19.35
C SER A 428 -14.95 23.07 20.28
N ILE A 429 -15.45 22.11 21.06
CA ILE A 429 -16.32 22.37 22.22
C ILE A 429 -15.53 22.00 23.47
N SER A 430 -15.37 22.94 24.38
CA SER A 430 -14.65 22.77 25.65
C SER A 430 -15.58 22.99 26.82
N THR A 431 -15.45 22.17 27.87
CA THR A 431 -16.26 22.29 29.09
C THR A 431 -15.36 22.49 30.32
N TYR A 432 -15.63 23.52 31.09
CA TYR A 432 -14.87 23.88 32.29
C TYR A 432 -15.76 23.88 33.51
N LYS A 433 -15.33 23.21 34.59
CA LYS A 433 -15.95 23.34 35.91
C LYS A 433 -15.16 24.37 36.71
N LEU A 434 -15.78 25.49 37.03
CA LEU A 434 -15.17 26.57 37.80
C LEU A 434 -15.67 26.48 39.25
N SER A 435 -14.78 26.04 40.14
CA SER A 435 -15.12 25.71 41.54
C SER A 435 -14.87 26.86 42.53
N ASN A 436 -14.24 27.96 42.11
CA ASN A 436 -13.91 29.10 42.96
C ASN A 436 -14.98 30.21 42.91
N SER A 437 -15.33 30.85 44.01
CA SER A 437 -16.32 31.94 44.04
C SER A 437 -15.77 33.30 43.60
N GLY A 438 -14.47 33.41 43.33
CA GLY A 438 -13.79 34.62 42.87
C GLY A 438 -13.61 34.74 41.35
N ASN A 439 -14.26 33.89 40.55
CA ASN A 439 -14.06 33.90 39.09
C ASN A 439 -14.42 35.25 38.46
N LEU A 440 -13.63 35.62 37.44
CA LEU A 440 -13.75 36.88 36.72
C LEU A 440 -14.48 36.69 35.40
N ASN A 441 -15.18 37.74 34.95
CA ASN A 441 -15.90 37.79 33.67
C ASN A 441 -16.95 36.68 33.43
N VAL A 442 -17.34 35.98 34.48
CA VAL A 442 -18.57 35.17 34.53
C VAL A 442 -19.79 36.11 34.64
N PRO A 443 -21.04 35.65 34.47
CA PRO A 443 -22.20 36.53 34.57
C PRO A 443 -22.26 37.28 35.91
N ASP A 444 -22.43 38.60 35.84
CA ASP A 444 -22.41 39.50 36.99
C ASP A 444 -23.66 39.38 37.86
N PHE A 445 -24.80 39.06 37.24
CA PHE A 445 -26.10 38.89 37.90
C PHE A 445 -26.25 37.65 38.79
N TYR A 446 -25.31 36.70 38.79
CA TYR A 446 -25.30 35.62 39.79
C TYR A 446 -24.47 36.02 41.01
N PRO A 447 -24.97 35.84 42.24
CA PRO A 447 -24.17 36.08 43.44
C PRO A 447 -23.04 35.06 43.58
N ASP A 448 -23.31 33.78 43.27
CA ASP A 448 -22.29 32.74 43.22
C ASP A 448 -21.61 32.72 41.83
N LYS A 449 -20.28 32.82 41.82
CA LYS A 449 -19.47 32.81 40.59
C LYS A 449 -18.99 31.41 40.20
N ARG A 450 -19.41 30.37 40.91
CA ARG A 450 -19.14 28.97 40.58
C ARG A 450 -20.16 28.46 39.56
N GLY A 451 -19.70 27.58 38.67
CA GLY A 451 -20.52 27.14 37.55
C GLY A 451 -19.80 26.19 36.61
N THR A 452 -20.54 25.75 35.60
CA THR A 452 -19.98 25.09 34.42
C THR A 452 -20.02 26.05 33.25
N LEU A 453 -18.87 26.26 32.62
CA LEU A 453 -18.74 27.03 31.39
C LEU A 453 -18.60 26.05 30.23
N ILE A 454 -19.49 26.14 29.25
CA ILE A 454 -19.36 25.46 27.97
C ILE A 454 -18.97 26.51 26.94
N ASN A 455 -17.90 26.25 26.22
CA ASN A 455 -17.39 27.11 25.18
C ASN A 455 -17.42 26.38 23.84
N ILE A 456 -18.12 26.95 22.87
CA ILE A 456 -18.21 26.48 21.49
C ILE A 456 -17.40 27.45 20.64
N ASN A 457 -16.24 27.01 20.18
CA ASN A 457 -15.34 27.79 19.34
C ASN A 457 -15.41 27.23 17.92
N TYR A 458 -16.00 27.99 17.00
CA TYR A 458 -16.30 27.50 15.66
C TYR A 458 -15.03 27.45 14.79
N ASP A 459 -14.28 28.54 14.75
CA ASP A 459 -13.17 28.75 13.81
C ASP A 459 -12.02 29.60 14.38
N GLY A 460 -12.02 29.87 15.69
CA GLY A 460 -11.06 30.77 16.34
C GLY A 460 -11.47 32.24 16.28
N ASN A 461 -12.41 32.63 15.41
CA ASN A 461 -12.99 33.96 15.36
C ASN A 461 -14.35 34.01 16.09
N ALA A 462 -15.33 33.23 15.64
CA ALA A 462 -16.67 33.14 16.20
C ALA A 462 -16.73 32.19 17.39
N LYS A 463 -17.33 32.64 18.50
CA LYS A 463 -17.38 31.90 19.77
C LYS A 463 -18.70 32.10 20.49
N THR A 464 -19.22 31.02 21.06
CA THR A 464 -20.36 31.04 21.98
C THR A 464 -19.93 30.50 23.32
N GLN A 465 -20.27 31.21 24.39
CA GLN A 465 -20.16 30.69 25.75
C GLN A 465 -21.52 30.56 26.40
N ILE A 466 -21.69 29.45 27.11
CA ILE A 466 -22.88 29.10 27.89
C ILE A 466 -22.44 28.89 29.33
N TRP A 467 -23.11 29.56 30.25
CA TRP A 467 -22.86 29.48 31.68
C TRP A 467 -24.01 28.79 32.39
N ILE A 468 -23.69 27.71 33.08
CA ILE A 468 -24.60 26.94 33.93
C ILE A 468 -24.20 27.20 35.39
N PRO A 469 -24.95 28.00 36.15
CA PRO A 469 -24.58 28.36 37.51
C PRO A 469 -24.67 27.17 38.47
N VAL A 470 -23.86 27.19 39.53
CA VAL A 470 -24.05 26.33 40.71
C VAL A 470 -24.83 27.15 41.73
N GLY A 471 -26.08 26.77 42.03
CA GLY A 471 -26.89 27.54 42.97
C GLY A 471 -28.38 27.27 42.88
N ASN A 472 -29.04 27.46 44.03
CA ASN A 472 -30.44 27.21 44.39
C ASN A 472 -31.24 26.29 43.45
N SER A 473 -31.30 25.00 43.80
CA SER A 473 -32.30 23.98 43.45
C SER A 473 -33.21 24.28 42.23
N GLY A 474 -32.62 24.52 41.05
CA GLY A 474 -33.33 24.70 39.79
C GLY A 474 -33.97 26.07 39.54
N GLY A 475 -33.68 27.10 40.34
CA GLY A 475 -34.22 28.46 40.17
C GLY A 475 -33.39 29.37 39.26
N ASP A 476 -32.07 29.16 39.19
CA ASP A 476 -31.18 29.96 38.37
C ASP A 476 -31.14 29.44 36.94
N SER A 477 -31.47 30.30 35.98
CA SER A 477 -31.44 29.97 34.56
C SER A 477 -30.01 29.93 34.00
N ILE A 478 -29.87 29.47 32.77
CA ILE A 478 -28.61 29.48 32.02
C ILE A 478 -28.36 30.89 31.47
N ALA A 479 -27.09 31.27 31.35
CA ALA A 479 -26.68 32.50 30.66
C ALA A 479 -25.85 32.20 29.42
N LEU A 480 -25.86 33.08 28.42
CA LEU A 480 -25.09 32.92 27.20
C LEU A 480 -24.54 34.24 26.65
N ARG A 481 -23.46 34.14 25.87
CA ARG A 481 -22.94 35.22 25.05
C ARG A 481 -22.31 34.67 23.77
N TYR A 482 -22.42 35.44 22.69
CA TYR A 482 -21.82 35.15 21.39
C TYR A 482 -20.97 36.35 20.96
N TRP A 483 -19.81 36.11 20.37
CA TRP A 483 -18.98 37.17 19.81
C TRP A 483 -18.07 36.69 18.68
N GLU A 484 -17.55 37.66 17.93
CA GLU A 484 -16.51 37.50 16.91
C GLU A 484 -15.30 38.35 17.27
N GLY A 485 -14.10 37.89 16.89
CA GLY A 485 -12.84 38.51 17.24
C GLY A 485 -12.58 38.52 18.75
N ASN A 486 -12.18 39.68 19.28
CA ASN A 486 -11.74 39.89 20.67
C ASN A 486 -12.72 40.73 21.53
N ASN A 487 -13.92 41.02 21.01
CA ASN A 487 -14.88 41.91 21.68
C ASN A 487 -15.90 41.11 22.50
N TYR A 488 -15.66 40.93 23.79
CA TYR A 488 -16.56 40.19 24.70
C TYR A 488 -17.81 41.03 25.07
N PRO A 489 -19.02 40.60 24.71
CA PRO A 489 -20.24 41.29 25.12
C PRO A 489 -20.67 40.88 26.52
N LYS A 490 -21.66 41.61 27.04
CA LYS A 490 -22.35 41.26 28.28
C LYS A 490 -23.09 39.93 28.17
N TRP A 491 -23.18 39.23 29.29
CA TRP A 491 -23.94 37.99 29.41
C TRP A 491 -25.44 38.25 29.32
N LYS A 492 -26.16 37.34 28.63
CA LYS A 492 -27.62 37.35 28.51
C LYS A 492 -28.18 36.20 29.36
N LYS A 493 -29.06 36.52 30.31
CA LYS A 493 -29.77 35.53 31.15
C LYS A 493 -31.01 35.02 30.42
N LEU A 494 -31.26 33.71 30.45
CA LEU A 494 -32.52 33.14 29.97
C LEU A 494 -33.64 33.44 30.98
N ALA A 495 -34.83 33.85 30.53
CA ALA A 495 -35.96 34.13 31.42
C ALA A 495 -36.45 32.84 32.09
N THR A 496 -36.84 32.93 33.37
CA THR A 496 -37.44 31.83 34.13
C THR A 496 -38.96 31.87 34.09
N VAL A 497 -39.61 30.79 34.53
CA VAL A 497 -41.06 30.77 34.76
C VAL A 497 -41.46 31.83 35.80
N GLN A 498 -40.64 32.04 36.84
CA GLN A 498 -40.91 33.05 37.86
C GLN A 498 -40.88 34.47 37.29
N ASP A 499 -39.95 34.78 36.39
CA ASP A 499 -39.90 36.08 35.70
C ASP A 499 -41.20 36.32 34.92
N THR A 500 -41.70 35.27 34.26
CA THR A 500 -42.96 35.31 33.50
C THR A 500 -44.17 35.46 34.42
N THR A 501 -44.18 34.76 35.57
CA THR A 501 -45.23 34.90 36.60
C THR A 501 -45.26 36.30 37.21
N ASN A 502 -44.08 36.88 37.50
CA ASN A 502 -44.00 38.23 38.04
C ASN A 502 -44.55 39.27 37.05
N LEU A 503 -44.18 39.15 35.77
CA LEU A 503 -44.75 39.99 34.71
C LEU A 503 -46.27 39.80 34.58
N GLN A 504 -46.75 38.56 34.67
CA GLN A 504 -48.19 38.26 34.63
C GLN A 504 -48.95 38.90 35.80
N ASN A 505 -48.37 38.88 37.00
CA ASN A 505 -48.96 39.52 38.17
C ASN A 505 -49.04 41.04 38.00
N GLN A 506 -47.96 41.69 37.52
CA GLN A 506 -47.98 43.12 37.22
C GLN A 506 -49.04 43.48 36.16
N ILE A 507 -49.20 42.65 35.12
CA ILE A 507 -50.25 42.82 34.11
C ILE A 507 -51.64 42.70 34.74
N ASN A 508 -51.85 41.75 35.65
CA ASN A 508 -53.12 41.55 36.32
C ASN A 508 -53.47 42.73 37.23
N ASP A 509 -52.50 43.26 37.96
CA ASP A 509 -52.68 44.45 38.81
C ASP A 509 -53.05 45.67 37.98
N LEU A 510 -52.35 45.91 36.87
CA LEU A 510 -52.68 47.00 35.93
C LEU A 510 -54.09 46.85 35.34
N LYS A 511 -54.49 45.62 34.97
CA LYS A 511 -55.84 45.34 34.48
C LYS A 511 -56.90 45.68 35.52
N LYS A 512 -56.65 45.35 36.79
CA LYS A 512 -57.56 45.67 37.90
C LYS A 512 -57.67 47.18 38.10
N SER A 513 -56.55 47.90 38.18
CA SER A 513 -56.57 49.37 38.31
C SER A 513 -57.29 50.04 37.15
N ASN A 514 -57.12 49.54 35.92
CA ASN A 514 -57.84 50.08 34.76
C ASN A 514 -59.35 49.80 34.83
N ALA A 515 -59.77 48.63 35.32
CA ALA A 515 -61.18 48.32 35.52
C ALA A 515 -61.84 49.24 36.58
N ASP A 516 -61.14 49.50 37.69
CA ASP A 516 -61.61 50.42 38.75
C ASP A 516 -61.74 51.86 38.22
N LEU A 517 -60.79 52.32 37.41
CA LEU A 517 -60.85 53.63 36.73
C LEU A 517 -62.04 53.71 35.77
N ILE A 518 -62.26 52.68 34.95
CA ILE A 518 -63.42 52.62 34.04
C ILE A 518 -64.72 52.68 34.85
N GLY A 519 -64.81 51.94 35.95
CA GLY A 519 -65.95 51.98 36.86
C GLY A 519 -66.20 53.38 37.43
N THR A 520 -65.14 54.06 37.87
CA THR A 520 -65.21 55.44 38.39
C THR A 520 -65.66 56.43 37.31
N VAL A 521 -65.12 56.32 36.09
CA VAL A 521 -65.52 57.18 34.97
C VAL A 521 -66.98 56.94 34.60
N ASN A 522 -67.45 55.70 34.58
CA ASN A 522 -68.86 55.40 34.32
C ASN A 522 -69.75 55.96 35.43
N TRP A 523 -69.38 55.78 36.70
CA TRP A 523 -70.11 56.38 37.81
C TRP A 523 -70.17 57.91 37.70
N LEU A 524 -69.06 58.58 37.37
CA LEU A 524 -69.04 60.02 37.14
C LEU A 524 -69.91 60.42 35.94
N LYS A 525 -69.93 59.66 34.84
CA LYS A 525 -70.84 59.94 33.72
C LYS A 525 -72.30 59.85 34.13
N ASP A 526 -72.64 58.86 34.94
CA ASP A 526 -74.02 58.61 35.36
C ASP A 526 -74.49 59.55 36.48
N ASN A 527 -73.56 60.05 37.31
CA ASN A 527 -73.87 60.83 38.51
C ASN A 527 -73.35 62.28 38.47
N ALA A 528 -72.65 62.70 37.41
CA ALA A 528 -72.24 64.08 37.27
C ALA A 528 -73.49 64.97 37.18
N ALA A 529 -73.67 65.82 38.18
CA ALA A 529 -74.66 66.87 38.14
C ALA A 529 -74.23 67.92 37.11
N ILE A 530 -74.80 67.85 35.91
CA ILE A 530 -74.59 68.86 34.88
C ILE A 530 -75.46 70.06 35.23
N ALA A 531 -74.83 71.22 35.41
CA ALA A 531 -75.56 72.46 35.60
C ALA A 531 -75.62 73.23 34.29
N ARG A 532 -76.81 73.63 33.86
CA ARG A 532 -76.99 74.50 32.68
C ARG A 532 -77.51 75.85 33.12
N ARG A 533 -76.85 76.92 32.66
CA ARG A 533 -77.29 78.29 32.91
C ARG A 533 -78.38 78.71 31.94
N PHE A 534 -79.39 79.37 32.47
CA PHE A 534 -80.48 79.99 31.73
C PHE A 534 -80.57 81.48 32.09
N PRO A 535 -80.78 82.37 31.11
CA PRO A 535 -81.12 83.77 31.39
C PRO A 535 -82.44 83.86 32.18
N ALA A 536 -82.61 84.92 32.98
CA ALA A 536 -83.85 85.16 33.74
C ALA A 536 -85.12 85.09 32.89
N SER A 537 -85.05 85.48 31.61
CA SER A 537 -86.20 85.45 30.69
C SER A 537 -86.63 84.04 30.28
N GLN A 538 -85.88 82.99 30.66
CA GLN A 538 -86.09 81.60 30.26
C GLN A 538 -86.41 80.69 31.46
N GLU A 539 -86.93 81.23 32.56
CA GLU A 539 -87.26 80.46 33.77
C GLU A 539 -88.17 79.26 33.50
N ALA A 540 -89.20 79.40 32.65
CA ALA A 540 -90.06 78.28 32.28
C ALA A 540 -89.32 77.18 31.50
N GLN A 541 -88.34 77.55 30.66
CA GLN A 541 -87.51 76.60 29.90
C GLN A 541 -86.47 75.94 30.80
N ALA A 542 -85.96 76.66 31.79
CA ALA A 542 -85.08 76.13 32.83
C ALA A 542 -85.80 75.04 33.65
N GLN A 543 -87.05 75.30 34.04
CA GLN A 543 -87.89 74.37 34.78
C GLN A 543 -88.27 73.13 33.96
N GLN A 544 -88.62 73.31 32.68
CA GLN A 544 -88.86 72.18 31.79
C GLN A 544 -87.58 71.33 31.59
N TRP A 545 -86.42 71.97 31.43
CA TRP A 545 -85.15 71.26 31.28
C TRP A 545 -84.77 70.45 32.53
N GLU A 546 -84.99 71.01 33.72
CA GLU A 546 -84.78 70.30 34.99
C GLU A 546 -85.76 69.13 35.15
N ASN A 547 -87.02 69.28 34.74
CA ASN A 547 -88.00 68.19 34.71
C ASN A 547 -87.63 67.08 33.73
N ASP A 548 -87.12 67.44 32.55
CA ASP A 548 -86.66 66.49 31.52
C ASP A 548 -85.32 65.83 31.90
N HIS A 549 -84.59 66.39 32.85
CA HIS A 549 -83.29 65.89 33.32
C HIS A 549 -83.20 65.85 34.85
N PRO A 550 -83.81 64.84 35.51
CA PRO A 550 -84.02 64.81 36.96
C PRO A 550 -82.77 64.88 37.85
N ASN A 551 -81.59 64.60 37.28
CA ASN A 551 -80.31 64.56 37.98
C ASN A 551 -79.41 65.79 37.68
N TYR A 552 -79.95 66.79 36.98
CA TYR A 552 -79.23 68.00 36.56
C TYR A 552 -79.79 69.25 37.26
N PHE A 553 -79.00 70.33 37.28
CA PHE A 553 -79.38 71.58 37.94
C PHE A 553 -79.58 72.71 36.93
N ALA A 554 -80.74 73.35 36.94
CA ALA A 554 -80.96 74.57 36.16
C ALA A 554 -80.54 75.81 36.97
N LEU A 555 -79.56 76.56 36.47
CA LEU A 555 -79.08 77.79 37.13
C LEU A 555 -79.68 79.01 36.43
N ILE A 556 -80.53 79.76 37.13
CA ILE A 556 -81.16 80.98 36.58
C ILE A 556 -80.36 82.21 37.02
N GLU A 557 -79.92 83.01 36.05
CA GLU A 557 -79.20 84.26 36.35
C GLU A 557 -80.16 85.33 36.87
N LYS A 558 -80.14 85.58 38.19
CA LYS A 558 -80.83 86.72 38.80
C LYS A 558 -79.93 87.94 38.83
N ILE A 559 -80.22 88.93 37.99
CA ILE A 559 -79.63 90.26 38.09
C ILE A 559 -80.37 91.02 39.19
N ASP A 560 -79.77 91.16 40.36
CA ASP A 560 -80.33 91.97 41.44
C ASP A 560 -80.14 93.47 41.15
N ARG A 561 -81.19 94.11 40.63
CA ARG A 561 -81.20 95.56 40.37
C ARG A 561 -81.42 96.43 41.62
N LYS A 562 -81.28 95.92 42.85
CA LYS A 562 -81.47 96.72 44.09
C LYS A 562 -80.20 97.33 44.71
N LYS A 563 -79.07 97.37 44.00
CA LYS A 563 -77.89 98.19 44.41
C LYS A 563 -77.36 99.15 43.34
N VAL A 564 -78.25 99.77 42.57
CA VAL A 564 -77.95 101.07 41.94
C VAL A 564 -78.77 102.12 42.69
N LYS A 565 -78.21 102.61 43.81
CA LYS A 565 -78.65 103.91 44.33
C LYS A 565 -78.13 104.95 43.33
N ALA A 566 -79.05 105.77 42.82
CA ALA A 566 -78.69 107.01 42.17
C ALA A 566 -77.93 107.88 43.18
N CYS A 567 -76.65 108.10 42.89
CA CYS A 567 -75.94 109.37 43.07
C CYS A 567 -75.16 109.60 41.77
#